data_AF-A0A7H2BDP0-F1
#
_entry.id   AF-A0A7H2BDP0-F1
#
_cell.length_a   1.000
_cell.length_b   1.000
_cell.length_c   1.000
_cell.angle_alpha   90.00
_cell.angle_beta   90.00
_cell.angle_gamma   90.00
#
_symmetry.space_group_name_H-M   'P 1'
#
loop_
_entity.id
_entity.type
_entity.pdbx_description
1 polymer ?
#
loop_
_entity_poly.entity_id
_entity_poly.type
_entity_poly.pdbx_seq_one_letter_code
_entity_poly.pdbx_strand_id
1 'polypeptide(L)'
;MSTPYPSPRDDKNSFGQDASARPQPARYGSYEQPQQFPVCARHPENVSYARCGRCNRPACGQCQIPLEVGMICADCYRTATGKDYRREQKKARGGAWANYPVTIVLIALTVAIYALQIILPGQAVINALAYNSMYVSYTGEWWRMLTAGFVHSQSNIAHVGMNMFTLWMFGQALEPIMGKWKYLITYLLSIIGGSVAVMLLAPGTWVVGASGGIFGLFAAYFVVNKLHGGETRSIVSLIAVNFAFGLFVSGISWEGHLGGLIAGAIVAYLLQMTSKDARRQ
;
A
#
# COMPACT_ATOMS: atom_id res chain seq x y z
N MET A 1 -25.84 29.52 69.76
CA MET A 1 -24.97 30.62 70.23
C MET A 1 -23.63 30.03 70.61
N SER A 2 -22.55 30.73 70.32
CA SER A 2 -21.15 30.33 70.51
C SER A 2 -20.61 30.65 71.90
N THR A 3 -19.73 29.81 72.45
CA THR A 3 -18.72 30.21 73.46
C THR A 3 -17.37 29.52 73.18
N PRO A 4 -16.23 30.10 73.60
CA PRO A 4 -14.91 29.77 73.07
C PRO A 4 -13.90 29.23 74.11
N TYR A 5 -12.67 28.99 73.63
CA TYR A 5 -11.43 28.59 74.34
C TYR A 5 -11.09 29.44 75.59
N PRO A 6 -10.25 28.90 76.50
CA PRO A 6 -8.90 29.51 76.64
C PRO A 6 -7.74 28.52 76.88
N SER A 7 -6.51 28.98 76.61
CA SER A 7 -5.24 28.32 76.93
C SER A 7 -4.52 28.96 78.13
N PRO A 8 -3.65 28.20 78.82
CA PRO A 8 -2.23 28.58 79.06
C PRO A 8 -1.26 27.36 79.00
N ARG A 9 0.08 27.42 79.05
CA ARG A 9 1.17 28.42 78.81
C ARG A 9 2.54 27.64 78.78
N ASP A 10 3.66 28.32 79.06
CA ASP A 10 4.96 27.84 79.60
C ASP A 10 5.94 27.11 78.62
N ASP A 11 7.24 27.40 78.57
CA ASP A 11 8.04 28.36 79.35
C ASP A 11 9.29 28.90 78.60
N LYS A 12 9.96 29.93 79.16
CA LYS A 12 11.19 30.55 78.61
C LYS A 12 12.37 30.50 79.60
N ASN A 13 13.58 30.78 79.07
CA ASN A 13 14.88 31.01 79.72
C ASN A 13 15.72 29.73 79.90
N SER A 14 17.07 29.76 79.86
CA SER A 14 18.00 30.89 80.05
C SER A 14 19.29 30.83 79.18
N PHE A 15 19.95 31.99 79.09
CA PHE A 15 21.38 32.24 78.82
C PHE A 15 22.35 31.09 79.22
N GLY A 16 23.53 30.89 78.63
CA GLY A 16 24.26 31.65 77.60
C GLY A 16 25.78 31.58 77.87
N GLN A 17 26.61 31.67 76.82
CA GLN A 17 28.09 31.78 76.85
C GLN A 17 28.89 30.54 77.29
N ASP A 18 29.55 29.88 76.33
CA ASP A 18 31.01 29.74 76.33
C ASP A 18 31.52 29.36 74.93
N ALA A 19 32.50 30.12 74.41
CA ALA A 19 32.86 30.10 72.99
C ALA A 19 34.36 29.86 72.76
N SER A 20 34.83 28.62 72.90
CA SER A 20 36.24 28.26 72.66
C SER A 20 36.51 26.84 72.15
N ALA A 21 35.49 26.08 71.75
CA ALA A 21 35.65 24.81 71.02
C ALA A 21 34.86 24.85 69.72
N ARG A 22 35.53 24.79 68.56
CA ARG A 22 34.89 24.59 67.25
C ARG A 22 34.80 23.08 66.96
N PRO A 23 33.63 22.44 67.00
CA PRO A 23 33.46 21.14 66.38
C PRO A 23 33.66 21.32 64.86
N GLN A 24 34.46 20.47 64.24
CA GLN A 24 34.58 20.48 62.78
C GLN A 24 33.19 20.17 62.18
N PRO A 25 32.73 20.90 61.14
CA PRO A 25 31.49 20.53 60.48
C PRO A 25 31.62 19.11 59.93
N ALA A 26 30.63 18.27 60.24
CA ALA A 26 30.60 16.90 59.73
C ALA A 26 30.75 16.92 58.21
N ARG A 27 31.70 16.14 57.67
CA ARG A 27 31.86 15.98 56.22
C ARG A 27 30.57 15.40 55.65
N TYR A 28 29.73 16.26 55.06
CA TYR A 28 28.66 15.80 54.18
C TYR A 28 29.31 14.99 53.05
N GLY A 29 28.74 13.82 52.75
CA GLY A 29 29.39 12.84 51.89
C GLY A 29 29.77 13.41 50.52
N SER A 30 30.99 13.09 50.07
CA SER A 30 31.43 13.39 48.71
C SER A 30 30.66 12.53 47.71
N TYR A 31 29.62 13.10 47.10
CA TYR A 31 28.80 12.43 46.08
C TYR A 31 29.48 12.41 44.70
N GLU A 32 30.68 11.85 44.60
CA GLU A 32 31.36 11.55 43.34
C GLU A 32 31.46 10.04 43.10
N GLN A 33 30.30 9.39 43.12
CA GLN A 33 30.07 8.21 42.30
C GLN A 33 29.56 8.71 40.94
N PRO A 34 30.26 8.47 39.82
CA PRO A 34 29.69 8.73 38.50
C PRO A 34 28.42 7.89 38.38
N GLN A 35 27.25 8.53 38.40
CA GLN A 35 25.98 7.84 38.20
C GLN A 35 26.00 7.23 36.80
N GLN A 36 26.27 5.93 36.70
CA GLN A 36 26.19 5.19 35.45
C GLN A 36 24.72 5.05 35.08
N PHE A 37 24.19 6.10 34.45
CA PHE A 37 22.84 6.11 33.92
C PHE A 37 22.65 4.91 32.97
N PRO A 38 21.52 4.20 33.02
CA PRO A 38 21.28 3.09 32.13
C PRO A 38 21.26 3.60 30.68
N VAL A 39 22.17 3.11 29.85
CA VAL A 39 22.24 3.44 28.42
C VAL A 39 21.67 2.32 27.56
N CYS A 40 21.20 2.65 26.36
CA CYS A 40 20.65 1.65 25.46
C CYS A 40 21.74 0.66 25.02
N ALA A 41 21.43 -0.64 25.11
CA ALA A 41 22.36 -1.72 24.76
C ALA A 41 22.88 -1.69 23.30
N ARG A 42 22.25 -0.90 22.43
CA ARG A 42 22.60 -0.71 21.01
C ARG A 42 23.08 0.70 20.67
N HIS A 43 22.86 1.64 21.57
CA HIS A 43 23.11 3.07 21.42
C HIS A 43 23.63 3.61 22.76
N PRO A 44 24.90 3.34 23.13
CA PRO A 44 25.46 3.70 24.43
C PRO A 44 25.46 5.21 24.70
N GLU A 45 25.42 6.03 23.65
CA GLU A 45 25.28 7.48 23.72
C GLU A 45 23.87 7.95 24.14
N ASN A 46 22.88 7.05 24.13
CA ASN A 46 21.49 7.34 24.47
C ASN A 46 21.10 6.73 25.83
N VAL A 47 21.02 7.58 26.86
CA VAL A 47 20.44 7.23 28.17
C VAL A 47 18.98 6.79 27.99
N SER A 48 18.60 5.70 28.65
CA SER A 48 17.21 5.23 28.68
C SER A 48 16.87 4.43 29.93
N TYR A 49 15.73 4.75 30.53
CA TYR A 49 15.16 4.02 31.66
C TYR A 49 14.14 2.96 31.24
N ALA A 50 13.70 2.96 29.98
CA ALA A 50 12.73 2.00 29.47
C ALA A 50 13.38 0.64 29.23
N ARG A 51 12.84 -0.41 29.86
CA ARG A 51 13.41 -1.77 29.87
C ARG A 51 12.59 -2.73 29.01
N CYS A 52 13.30 -3.61 28.30
CA CYS A 52 12.70 -4.69 27.53
C CYS A 52 11.94 -5.66 28.43
N GLY A 53 10.62 -5.82 28.24
CA GLY A 53 9.80 -6.79 28.96
C GLY A 53 10.22 -8.25 28.80
N ARG A 54 11.13 -8.56 27.85
CA ARG A 54 11.68 -9.91 27.61
C ARG A 54 13.10 -10.12 28.13
N CYS A 55 14.00 -9.14 28.00
CA CYS A 55 15.42 -9.30 28.36
C CYS A 55 15.93 -8.28 29.39
N ASN A 56 15.05 -7.44 29.93
CA ASN A 56 15.29 -6.40 30.94
C ASN A 56 16.37 -5.33 30.61
N ARG A 57 16.96 -5.38 29.41
CA ARG A 57 17.95 -4.41 28.93
C ARG A 57 17.30 -3.05 28.59
N PRO A 58 18.01 -1.92 28.81
CA PRO A 58 17.51 -0.60 28.42
C PRO A 58 17.45 -0.42 26.90
N ALA A 59 16.41 0.28 26.43
CA ALA A 59 16.18 0.58 25.01
C ALA A 59 15.81 2.06 24.82
N CYS A 60 16.63 2.83 24.09
CA CYS A 60 16.29 4.21 23.73
C CYS A 60 15.05 4.27 22.83
N GLY A 61 14.40 5.43 22.72
CA GLY A 61 13.14 5.58 21.98
C GLY A 61 13.17 5.07 20.52
N GLN A 62 14.35 5.02 19.88
CA GLN A 62 14.51 4.47 18.52
C GLN A 62 14.71 2.93 18.45
N CYS A 63 14.78 2.27 19.61
CA CYS A 63 14.97 0.82 19.80
C CYS A 63 13.82 0.17 20.59
N GLN A 64 12.89 0.97 21.10
CA GLN A 64 11.65 0.51 21.73
C GLN A 64 10.65 0.07 20.66
N ILE A 65 10.00 -1.05 20.91
CA ILE A 65 8.91 -1.57 20.10
C ILE A 65 7.71 -1.71 21.03
N PRO A 66 6.65 -0.91 20.85
CA PRO A 66 5.49 -0.96 21.71
C PRO A 66 4.75 -2.28 21.54
N LEU A 67 4.21 -2.79 22.65
CA LEU A 67 3.24 -3.87 22.69
C LEU A 67 1.93 -3.32 23.30
N GLU A 68 0.87 -4.13 23.32
CA GLU A 68 -0.40 -3.76 23.99
C GLU A 68 -0.18 -3.42 25.48
N VAL A 69 0.77 -4.11 26.13
CA VAL A 69 1.25 -3.79 27.47
C VAL A 69 2.78 -3.75 27.45
N GLY A 70 3.34 -2.55 27.65
CA GLY A 70 4.80 -2.34 27.73
C GLY A 70 5.49 -2.34 26.37
N MET A 71 6.74 -2.81 26.35
CA MET A 71 7.62 -2.74 25.17
C MET A 71 8.69 -3.85 25.18
N ILE A 72 9.20 -4.16 23.99
CA ILE A 72 10.41 -5.00 23.80
C ILE A 72 11.48 -4.24 23.01
N CYS A 73 12.75 -4.63 23.16
CA CYS A 73 13.82 -4.03 22.38
C CYS A 73 13.88 -4.62 20.95
N ALA A 74 14.44 -3.84 20.03
CA ALA A 74 14.64 -4.21 18.63
C ALA A 74 15.30 -5.59 18.43
N ASP A 75 16.24 -5.97 19.29
CA ASP A 75 16.94 -7.25 19.17
C ASP A 75 16.05 -8.43 19.60
N CYS A 76 15.30 -8.30 20.70
CA CYS A 76 14.33 -9.31 21.11
C CYS A 76 13.19 -9.51 20.11
N TYR A 77 12.74 -8.44 19.44
CA TYR A 77 11.78 -8.54 18.34
C TYR A 77 12.37 -9.26 17.12
N ARG A 78 13.64 -8.95 16.78
CA ARG A 78 14.35 -9.61 15.68
C ARG A 78 14.53 -11.11 15.95
N THR A 79 14.91 -11.49 17.18
CA THR A 79 14.98 -12.91 17.59
C THR A 79 13.62 -13.59 17.59
N ALA A 80 12.53 -12.88 17.93
CA ALA A 80 11.18 -13.45 17.96
C ALA A 80 10.56 -13.65 16.57
N THR A 81 10.84 -12.74 15.62
CA THR A 81 10.10 -12.66 14.34
C THR A 81 10.96 -12.88 13.10
N GLY A 82 12.29 -12.90 13.25
CA GLY A 82 13.24 -12.84 12.12
C GLY A 82 13.27 -11.50 11.38
N LYS A 83 12.49 -10.49 11.79
CA LYS A 83 12.28 -9.23 11.07
C LYS A 83 12.92 -8.03 11.77
N ASP A 84 13.23 -7.00 10.99
CA ASP A 84 13.68 -5.71 11.52
C ASP A 84 12.51 -4.72 11.60
N TYR A 85 12.17 -4.29 12.81
CA TYR A 85 11.05 -3.38 13.06
C TYR A 85 11.17 -2.04 12.33
N ARG A 86 12.38 -1.45 12.20
CA ARG A 86 12.54 -0.19 11.45
C ARG A 86 12.26 -0.41 9.96
N ARG A 87 12.62 -1.58 9.41
CA ARG A 87 12.34 -1.93 8.01
C ARG A 87 10.85 -2.18 7.78
N GLU A 88 10.17 -2.88 8.67
CA GLU A 88 8.71 -3.07 8.60
C GLU A 88 7.96 -1.75 8.79
N GLN A 89 8.37 -0.89 9.74
CA GLN A 89 7.80 0.44 9.93
C GLN A 89 8.04 1.34 8.70
N LYS A 90 9.20 1.24 8.03
CA LYS A 90 9.48 1.99 6.78
C LYS A 90 8.63 1.49 5.60
N LYS A 91 8.34 0.18 5.51
CA LYS A 91 7.35 -0.34 4.55
C LYS A 91 5.95 0.19 4.84
N ALA A 92 5.49 0.10 6.10
CA ALA A 92 4.19 0.62 6.53
C ALA A 92 4.04 2.14 6.30
N ARG A 93 5.14 2.90 6.47
CA ARG A 93 5.22 4.34 6.19
C ARG A 93 5.37 4.70 4.71
N GLY A 94 5.53 3.75 3.80
CA GLY A 94 5.66 4.02 2.36
C GLY A 94 4.40 4.57 1.70
N GLY A 95 3.30 4.71 2.47
CA GLY A 95 1.97 4.97 1.93
C GLY A 95 1.44 3.77 1.15
N ALA A 96 0.16 3.80 0.80
CA ALA A 96 -0.43 2.74 -0.01
C ALA A 96 0.30 2.58 -1.37
N TRP A 97 0.76 3.71 -1.93
CA TRP A 97 1.65 3.87 -3.09
C TRP A 97 2.87 2.94 -3.14
N ALA A 98 3.48 2.58 -2.00
CA ALA A 98 4.68 1.73 -1.98
C ALA A 98 4.41 0.26 -2.35
N ASN A 99 3.17 -0.22 -2.17
CA ASN A 99 2.83 -1.64 -2.35
C ASN A 99 2.34 -1.96 -3.78
N TYR A 100 1.78 -0.99 -4.49
CA TYR A 100 1.24 -1.15 -5.86
C TYR A 100 1.65 0.00 -6.82
N PRO A 101 2.96 0.30 -6.97
CA PRO A 101 3.41 1.44 -7.77
C PRO A 101 3.10 1.34 -9.27
N VAL A 102 2.98 0.15 -9.87
CA VAL A 102 2.60 0.01 -11.28
C VAL A 102 1.15 0.44 -11.49
N THR A 103 0.25 -0.01 -10.62
CA THR A 103 -1.17 0.39 -10.62
C THR A 103 -1.31 1.90 -10.56
N ILE A 104 -0.55 2.56 -9.68
CA ILE A 104 -0.47 4.01 -9.61
C ILE A 104 -0.03 4.63 -10.93
N VAL A 105 1.07 4.15 -11.52
CA VAL A 105 1.60 4.71 -12.78
C VAL A 105 0.60 4.54 -13.92
N LEU A 106 -0.09 3.39 -14.01
CA LEU A 106 -1.14 3.15 -15.00
C LEU A 106 -2.32 4.11 -14.82
N ILE A 107 -2.77 4.34 -13.59
CA ILE A 107 -3.85 5.30 -13.29
C ILE A 107 -3.41 6.72 -13.63
N ALA A 108 -2.23 7.15 -13.16
CA ALA A 108 -1.71 8.50 -13.41
C ALA A 108 -1.51 8.78 -14.90
N LEU A 109 -0.98 7.80 -15.66
CA LEU A 109 -0.83 7.88 -17.12
C LEU A 109 -2.18 8.01 -17.83
N THR A 110 -3.15 7.16 -17.46
CA THR A 110 -4.50 7.18 -18.05
C THR A 110 -5.23 8.49 -17.74
N VAL A 111 -5.14 8.98 -16.51
CA VAL A 111 -5.74 10.26 -16.10
C VAL A 111 -5.06 11.45 -16.80
N ALA A 112 -3.73 11.42 -16.98
CA ALA A 112 -3.00 12.45 -17.73
C ALA A 112 -3.39 12.46 -19.22
N ILE A 113 -3.51 11.29 -19.85
CA ILE A 113 -4.00 11.16 -21.23
C ILE A 113 -5.43 11.67 -21.33
N TYR A 114 -6.32 11.30 -20.41
CA TYR A 114 -7.69 11.81 -20.38
C TYR A 114 -7.75 13.33 -20.19
N ALA A 115 -6.90 13.91 -19.34
CA ALA A 115 -6.80 15.36 -19.21
C ALA A 115 -6.37 16.02 -20.54
N LEU A 116 -5.40 15.44 -21.26
CA LEU A 116 -5.02 15.90 -22.60
C LEU A 116 -6.17 15.78 -23.61
N GLN A 117 -7.00 14.74 -23.54
CA GLN A 117 -8.21 14.64 -24.37
C GLN A 117 -9.16 15.82 -24.14
N ILE A 118 -9.37 16.22 -22.89
CA ILE A 118 -10.25 17.35 -22.52
C ILE A 118 -9.67 18.70 -22.93
N ILE A 119 -8.35 18.88 -22.81
CA ILE A 119 -7.67 20.16 -23.09
C ILE A 119 -7.49 20.39 -24.61
N LEU A 120 -7.20 19.34 -25.38
CA LEU A 120 -6.92 19.47 -26.82
C LEU A 120 -8.20 19.42 -27.67
N PRO A 121 -8.42 20.39 -28.58
CA PRO A 121 -9.63 20.44 -29.40
C PRO A 121 -9.67 19.35 -30.46
N GLY A 122 -10.85 19.17 -31.08
CA GLY A 122 -11.00 18.37 -32.30
C GLY A 122 -10.80 16.86 -32.15
N GLN A 123 -10.97 16.31 -30.94
CA GLN A 123 -10.79 14.87 -30.65
C GLN A 123 -9.38 14.33 -30.95
N ALA A 124 -8.36 15.20 -31.07
CA ALA A 124 -7.04 14.86 -31.59
C ALA A 124 -6.39 13.65 -30.90
N VAL A 125 -6.51 13.55 -29.57
CA VAL A 125 -5.95 12.44 -28.78
C VAL A 125 -6.71 11.12 -28.99
N ILE A 126 -8.04 11.16 -29.13
CA ILE A 126 -8.83 9.97 -29.49
C ILE A 126 -8.47 9.53 -30.91
N ASN A 127 -8.43 10.47 -31.86
CA ASN A 127 -8.11 10.19 -33.26
C ASN A 127 -6.69 9.60 -33.43
N ALA A 128 -5.74 9.93 -32.55
CA ALA A 128 -4.38 9.39 -32.55
C ALA A 128 -4.22 8.03 -31.85
N LEU A 129 -5.07 7.69 -30.86
CA LEU A 129 -4.83 6.55 -29.95
C LEU A 129 -5.94 5.48 -29.91
N ALA A 130 -7.16 5.80 -30.35
CA ALA A 130 -8.28 4.85 -30.38
C ALA A 130 -8.05 3.73 -31.40
N TYR A 131 -8.67 2.57 -31.16
CA TYR A 131 -8.51 1.38 -31.97
C TYR A 131 -9.72 1.13 -32.88
N ASN A 132 -9.44 0.77 -34.12
CA ASN A 132 -10.38 0.21 -35.07
C ASN A 132 -9.62 -0.80 -35.94
N SER A 133 -10.09 -2.04 -35.98
CA SER A 133 -9.36 -3.14 -36.61
C SER A 133 -9.17 -2.98 -38.12
N MET A 134 -10.16 -2.41 -38.82
CA MET A 134 -10.04 -2.10 -40.25
C MET A 134 -9.06 -0.96 -40.46
N TYR A 135 -9.20 0.13 -39.71
CA TYR A 135 -8.30 1.29 -39.81
C TYR A 135 -6.82 0.90 -39.67
N VAL A 136 -6.45 0.17 -38.60
CA VAL A 136 -5.05 -0.24 -38.41
C VAL A 136 -4.54 -1.21 -39.46
N SER A 137 -5.43 -2.01 -40.07
CA SER A 137 -5.06 -2.94 -41.14
C SER A 137 -4.70 -2.20 -42.42
N TYR A 138 -5.29 -1.02 -42.66
CA TYR A 138 -4.94 -0.14 -43.78
C TYR A 138 -3.76 0.80 -43.49
N THR A 139 -3.64 1.33 -42.26
CA THR A 139 -2.62 2.33 -41.93
C THR A 139 -1.34 1.76 -41.29
N GLY A 140 -1.36 0.50 -40.84
CA GLY A 140 -0.25 -0.13 -40.14
C GLY A 140 -0.06 0.32 -38.68
N GLU A 141 -1.01 1.09 -38.13
CA GLU A 141 -0.93 1.73 -36.80
C GLU A 141 -1.22 0.75 -35.63
N TRP A 142 -0.56 -0.40 -35.63
CA TRP A 142 -0.80 -1.53 -34.73
C TRP A 142 -0.65 -1.21 -33.24
N TRP A 143 0.11 -0.16 -32.87
CA TRP A 143 0.21 0.32 -31.49
C TRP A 143 -1.15 0.69 -30.88
N ARG A 144 -2.15 1.04 -31.71
CA ARG A 144 -3.51 1.36 -31.27
C ARG A 144 -4.17 0.21 -30.52
N MET A 145 -3.79 -1.04 -30.80
CA MET A 145 -4.24 -2.21 -30.03
C MET A 145 -3.91 -2.11 -28.54
N LEU A 146 -2.85 -1.37 -28.18
CA LEU A 146 -2.45 -1.11 -26.81
C LEU A 146 -2.89 0.29 -26.34
N THR A 147 -2.72 1.33 -27.14
CA THR A 147 -3.00 2.72 -26.71
C THR A 147 -4.49 2.99 -26.50
N ALA A 148 -5.38 2.25 -27.16
CA ALA A 148 -6.82 2.36 -26.93
C ALA A 148 -7.23 2.06 -25.48
N GLY A 149 -6.43 1.26 -24.75
CA GLY A 149 -6.64 1.02 -23.32
C GLY A 149 -6.40 2.23 -22.41
N PHE A 150 -5.83 3.32 -22.93
CA PHE A 150 -5.45 4.51 -22.15
C PHE A 150 -6.24 5.78 -22.51
N VAL A 151 -7.05 5.74 -23.57
CA VAL A 151 -8.03 6.78 -23.91
C VAL A 151 -9.44 6.35 -23.50
N HIS A 152 -10.32 7.31 -23.20
CA HIS A 152 -11.72 7.06 -22.81
C HIS A 152 -12.68 7.99 -23.54
N SER A 153 -13.98 7.66 -23.63
CA SER A 153 -14.96 8.59 -24.21
C SER A 153 -15.09 9.86 -23.38
N GLN A 154 -14.95 11.02 -24.04
CA GLN A 154 -15.10 12.33 -23.39
C GLN A 154 -16.55 12.67 -23.01
N SER A 155 -17.54 12.01 -23.62
CA SER A 155 -18.96 12.18 -23.26
C SER A 155 -19.35 11.43 -21.98
N ASN A 156 -18.47 10.57 -21.45
CA ASN A 156 -18.77 9.73 -20.28
C ASN A 156 -17.60 9.72 -19.29
N ILE A 157 -17.51 10.76 -18.46
CA ILE A 157 -16.53 10.88 -17.37
C ILE A 157 -16.66 9.70 -16.38
N ALA A 158 -17.86 9.17 -16.17
CA ALA A 158 -18.06 8.01 -15.28
C ALA A 158 -17.36 6.74 -15.80
N HIS A 159 -17.17 6.58 -17.12
CA HIS A 159 -16.43 5.45 -17.69
C HIS A 159 -14.95 5.47 -17.29
N VAL A 160 -14.26 6.62 -17.36
CA VAL A 160 -12.86 6.71 -16.88
C VAL A 160 -12.80 6.61 -15.36
N GLY A 161 -13.72 7.25 -14.63
CA GLY A 161 -13.78 7.17 -13.17
C GLY A 161 -13.94 5.74 -12.64
N MET A 162 -14.91 4.98 -13.18
CA MET A 162 -15.15 3.59 -12.80
C MET A 162 -13.96 2.70 -13.16
N ASN A 163 -13.39 2.84 -14.36
CA ASN A 163 -12.20 2.08 -14.75
C ASN A 163 -11.02 2.32 -13.80
N MET A 164 -10.73 3.59 -13.44
CA MET A 164 -9.60 3.90 -12.55
C MET A 164 -9.85 3.43 -11.11
N PHE A 165 -11.09 3.51 -10.63
CA PHE A 165 -11.49 2.94 -9.34
C PHE A 165 -11.32 1.40 -9.32
N THR A 166 -11.80 0.69 -10.35
CA THR A 166 -11.65 -0.76 -10.45
C THR A 166 -10.18 -1.17 -10.61
N LEU A 167 -9.40 -0.45 -11.42
CA LEU A 167 -7.96 -0.68 -11.57
C LEU A 167 -7.22 -0.48 -10.25
N TRP A 168 -7.60 0.53 -9.44
CA TRP A 168 -7.05 0.74 -8.10
C TRP A 168 -7.40 -0.39 -7.13
N MET A 169 -8.66 -0.87 -7.13
CA MET A 169 -9.08 -2.00 -6.28
C MET A 169 -8.34 -3.29 -6.63
N PHE A 170 -8.31 -3.67 -7.91
CA PHE A 170 -7.69 -4.91 -8.34
C PHE A 170 -6.16 -4.85 -8.33
N GLY A 171 -5.57 -3.68 -8.58
CA GLY A 171 -4.13 -3.47 -8.46
C GLY A 171 -3.62 -3.59 -7.02
N GLN A 172 -4.36 -3.06 -6.04
CA GLN A 172 -4.10 -3.30 -4.62
C GLN A 172 -4.09 -4.79 -4.26
N ALA A 173 -5.01 -5.57 -4.83
CA ALA A 173 -5.14 -6.99 -4.52
C ALA A 173 -4.11 -7.86 -5.27
N LEU A 174 -3.77 -7.52 -6.52
CA LEU A 174 -2.96 -8.36 -7.41
C LEU A 174 -1.49 -7.99 -7.44
N GLU A 175 -1.14 -6.70 -7.50
CA GLU A 175 0.26 -6.29 -7.69
C GLU A 175 1.19 -6.77 -6.57
N PRO A 176 0.80 -6.76 -5.27
CA PRO A 176 1.62 -7.31 -4.20
C PRO A 176 1.81 -8.84 -4.28
N ILE A 177 0.84 -9.57 -4.85
CA ILE A 177 0.85 -11.05 -4.90
C ILE A 177 1.61 -11.55 -6.14
N MET A 178 1.29 -10.99 -7.32
CA MET A 178 1.91 -11.37 -8.59
C MET A 178 3.32 -10.78 -8.73
N GLY A 179 3.53 -9.59 -8.15
CA GLY A 179 4.68 -8.73 -8.38
C GLY A 179 4.52 -7.84 -9.61
N LYS A 180 5.09 -6.64 -9.53
CA LYS A 180 5.04 -5.53 -10.49
C LYS A 180 4.99 -5.95 -11.96
N TRP A 181 5.98 -6.74 -12.41
CA TRP A 181 6.11 -7.12 -13.82
C TRP A 181 5.02 -8.05 -14.32
N LYS A 182 4.62 -9.05 -13.52
CA LYS A 182 3.57 -10.01 -13.94
C LYS A 182 2.21 -9.34 -13.97
N TYR A 183 1.93 -8.47 -12.99
CA TYR A 183 0.77 -7.61 -13.00
C TYR A 183 0.73 -6.71 -14.26
N LEU A 184 1.82 -6.00 -14.56
CA LEU A 184 1.93 -5.13 -15.74
C LEU A 184 1.71 -5.91 -17.05
N ILE A 185 2.43 -7.02 -17.24
CA ILE A 185 2.32 -7.86 -18.44
C ILE A 185 0.91 -8.40 -18.60
N THR A 186 0.28 -8.86 -17.51
CA THR A 186 -1.11 -9.33 -17.54
C THR A 186 -2.06 -8.23 -17.97
N TYR A 187 -1.95 -7.02 -17.42
CA TYR A 187 -2.80 -5.88 -17.80
C TYR A 187 -2.63 -5.49 -19.27
N LEU A 188 -1.39 -5.28 -19.73
CA LEU A 188 -1.10 -4.83 -21.10
C LEU A 188 -1.46 -5.88 -22.16
N LEU A 189 -1.15 -7.16 -21.92
CA LEU A 189 -1.53 -8.24 -22.84
C LEU A 189 -3.05 -8.49 -22.85
N SER A 190 -3.76 -8.17 -21.77
CA SER A 190 -5.22 -8.25 -21.76
C SER A 190 -5.88 -7.14 -22.57
N ILE A 191 -5.30 -5.92 -22.60
CA ILE A 191 -5.73 -4.86 -23.53
C ILE A 191 -5.57 -5.34 -24.98
N ILE A 192 -4.39 -5.89 -25.33
CA ILE A 192 -4.12 -6.42 -26.68
C ILE A 192 -5.07 -7.59 -27.00
N GLY A 193 -5.31 -8.51 -26.07
CA GLY A 193 -6.26 -9.60 -26.22
C GLY A 193 -7.70 -9.12 -26.48
N GLY A 194 -8.12 -8.05 -25.81
CA GLY A 194 -9.37 -7.35 -26.11
C GLY A 194 -9.41 -6.83 -27.54
N SER A 195 -8.36 -6.14 -27.99
CA SER A 195 -8.26 -5.64 -29.37
C SER A 195 -8.27 -6.77 -30.42
N VAL A 196 -7.64 -7.91 -30.14
CA VAL A 196 -7.72 -9.12 -31.00
C VAL A 196 -9.15 -9.66 -31.07
N ALA A 197 -9.87 -9.74 -29.95
CA ALA A 197 -11.26 -10.19 -29.97
C ALA A 197 -12.18 -9.22 -30.72
N VAL A 198 -12.00 -7.89 -30.57
CA VAL A 198 -12.71 -6.88 -31.38
C VAL A 198 -12.43 -7.06 -32.87
N MET A 199 -11.17 -7.33 -33.26
CA MET A 199 -10.82 -7.61 -34.65
C MET A 199 -11.58 -8.83 -35.22
N LEU A 200 -11.70 -9.90 -34.43
CA LEU A 200 -12.31 -11.16 -34.88
C LEU A 200 -13.84 -11.16 -34.84
N LEU A 201 -14.45 -10.43 -33.88
CA LEU A 201 -15.88 -10.53 -33.58
C LEU A 201 -16.69 -9.28 -33.99
N ALA A 202 -16.06 -8.10 -34.02
CA ALA A 202 -16.72 -6.82 -34.34
C ALA A 202 -15.83 -5.92 -35.22
N PRO A 203 -15.37 -6.42 -36.40
CA PRO A 203 -14.42 -5.70 -37.24
C PRO A 203 -14.97 -4.35 -37.71
N GLY A 204 -14.12 -3.32 -37.71
CA GLY A 204 -14.52 -1.96 -38.07
C GLY A 204 -15.18 -1.16 -36.94
N THR A 205 -15.33 -1.73 -35.74
CA THR A 205 -15.81 -1.01 -34.54
C THR A 205 -14.69 -0.14 -33.95
N TRP A 206 -15.02 1.09 -33.57
CA TRP A 206 -14.12 1.96 -32.79
C TRP A 206 -14.25 1.66 -31.29
N VAL A 207 -13.12 1.40 -30.62
CA VAL A 207 -13.09 1.09 -29.18
C VAL A 207 -12.03 1.91 -28.44
N VAL A 208 -12.37 2.24 -27.18
CA VAL A 208 -11.53 2.98 -26.22
C VAL A 208 -11.82 2.48 -24.80
N GLY A 209 -10.82 2.52 -23.94
CA GLY A 209 -10.95 2.34 -22.49
C GLY A 209 -10.16 1.17 -21.91
N ALA A 210 -9.71 1.36 -20.67
CA ALA A 210 -8.96 0.38 -19.88
C ALA A 210 -9.70 -0.93 -19.56
N SER A 211 -10.99 -1.04 -19.89
CA SER A 211 -11.85 -2.12 -19.43
C SER A 211 -11.43 -3.51 -19.92
N GLY A 212 -10.89 -3.67 -21.14
CA GLY A 212 -10.30 -4.94 -21.58
C GLY A 212 -9.13 -5.40 -20.69
N GLY A 213 -8.28 -4.48 -20.26
CA GLY A 213 -7.22 -4.75 -19.27
C GLY A 213 -7.77 -5.14 -17.90
N ILE A 214 -8.82 -4.45 -17.44
CA ILE A 214 -9.49 -4.70 -16.15
C ILE A 214 -10.19 -6.06 -16.12
N PHE A 215 -10.88 -6.46 -17.20
CA PHE A 215 -11.46 -7.80 -17.33
C PHE A 215 -10.37 -8.88 -17.30
N GLY A 216 -9.21 -8.62 -17.89
CA GLY A 216 -8.04 -9.49 -17.72
C GLY A 216 -7.52 -9.57 -16.28
N LEU A 217 -7.59 -8.48 -15.51
CA LEU A 217 -7.29 -8.49 -14.07
C LEU A 217 -8.36 -9.24 -13.25
N PHE A 218 -9.63 -9.21 -13.65
CA PHE A 218 -10.66 -10.06 -13.02
C PHE A 218 -10.34 -11.55 -13.21
N ALA A 219 -9.97 -11.94 -14.43
CA ALA A 219 -9.52 -13.30 -14.73
C ALA A 219 -8.23 -13.66 -13.96
N ALA A 220 -7.28 -12.74 -13.87
CA ALA A 220 -6.06 -12.93 -13.08
C ALA A 220 -6.37 -13.14 -11.58
N TYR A 221 -7.32 -12.39 -11.02
CA TYR A 221 -7.77 -12.54 -9.63
C TYR A 221 -8.46 -13.89 -9.39
N PHE A 222 -9.29 -14.35 -10.33
CA PHE A 222 -9.83 -15.71 -10.29
C PHE A 222 -8.71 -16.77 -10.30
N VAL A 223 -7.78 -16.68 -11.24
CA VAL A 223 -6.65 -17.63 -11.38
C VAL A 223 -5.77 -17.64 -10.14
N VAL A 224 -5.38 -16.47 -9.63
CA VAL A 224 -4.54 -16.34 -8.44
C VAL A 224 -5.23 -16.92 -7.21
N ASN A 225 -6.51 -16.61 -6.95
CA ASN A 225 -7.22 -17.20 -5.82
C ASN A 225 -7.38 -18.72 -5.97
N LYS A 226 -7.77 -19.21 -7.15
CA LYS A 226 -7.92 -20.64 -7.42
C LYS A 226 -6.62 -21.41 -7.19
N LEU A 227 -5.48 -20.87 -7.63
CA LEU A 227 -4.15 -21.45 -7.45
C LEU A 227 -3.61 -21.40 -6.01
N HIS A 228 -4.29 -20.68 -5.10
CA HIS A 228 -3.97 -20.63 -3.66
C HIS A 228 -5.08 -21.22 -2.78
N GLY A 229 -6.10 -21.87 -3.37
CA GLY A 229 -7.21 -22.48 -2.63
C GLY A 229 -8.25 -21.51 -2.07
N GLY A 230 -8.28 -20.26 -2.57
CA GLY A 230 -9.19 -19.21 -2.12
C GLY A 230 -10.62 -19.31 -2.67
N GLU A 231 -11.48 -18.44 -2.13
CA GLU A 231 -12.85 -18.20 -2.57
C GLU A 231 -12.86 -17.62 -4.01
N THR A 232 -13.84 -18.03 -4.85
CA THR A 232 -13.95 -17.54 -6.23
C THR A 232 -15.37 -17.19 -6.70
N ARG A 233 -16.42 -17.44 -5.91
CA ARG A 233 -17.81 -17.12 -6.30
C ARG A 233 -17.99 -15.61 -6.40
N SER A 234 -17.39 -14.84 -5.49
CA SER A 234 -17.44 -13.37 -5.50
C SER A 234 -16.95 -12.79 -6.83
N ILE A 235 -15.77 -13.19 -7.31
CA ILE A 235 -15.21 -12.74 -8.58
C ILE A 235 -15.96 -13.30 -9.80
N VAL A 236 -16.44 -14.55 -9.75
CA VAL A 236 -17.27 -15.12 -10.83
C VAL A 236 -18.59 -14.33 -10.98
N SER A 237 -19.25 -13.98 -9.88
CA SER A 237 -20.44 -13.13 -9.89
C SER A 237 -20.14 -11.72 -10.42
N LEU A 238 -19.01 -11.11 -10.02
CA LEU A 238 -18.60 -9.80 -10.53
C LEU A 238 -18.35 -9.83 -12.04
N ILE A 239 -17.63 -10.84 -12.54
CA ILE A 239 -17.39 -11.04 -13.97
C ILE A 239 -18.72 -11.22 -14.71
N ALA A 240 -19.60 -12.10 -14.23
CA ALA A 240 -20.89 -12.38 -14.87
C ALA A 240 -21.77 -11.13 -14.97
N VAL A 241 -21.88 -10.33 -13.90
CA VAL A 241 -22.68 -9.10 -13.89
C VAL A 241 -22.08 -8.03 -14.81
N ASN A 242 -20.77 -7.78 -14.76
CA ASN A 242 -20.14 -6.77 -15.62
C ASN A 242 -20.16 -7.18 -17.09
N PHE A 243 -19.97 -8.47 -17.39
CA PHE A 243 -20.04 -8.97 -18.77
C PHE A 243 -21.46 -8.91 -19.32
N ALA A 244 -22.46 -9.31 -18.53
CA ALA A 244 -23.87 -9.18 -18.91
C ALA A 244 -24.25 -7.70 -19.16
N PHE A 245 -23.79 -6.78 -18.32
CA PHE A 245 -23.99 -5.34 -18.54
C PHE A 245 -23.43 -4.87 -19.90
N GLY A 246 -22.24 -5.36 -20.28
CA GLY A 246 -21.62 -5.08 -21.59
C GLY A 246 -22.40 -5.65 -22.79
N LEU A 247 -23.17 -6.73 -22.61
CA LEU A 247 -24.02 -7.30 -23.67
C LEU A 247 -25.30 -6.49 -23.93
N PHE A 248 -25.80 -5.76 -22.92
CA PHE A 248 -27.09 -5.05 -23.01
C PHE A 248 -26.96 -3.52 -23.14
N VAL A 249 -25.76 -2.95 -22.95
CA VAL A 249 -25.53 -1.50 -22.99
C VAL A 249 -24.73 -1.11 -24.23
N SER A 250 -25.38 -0.39 -25.15
CA SER A 250 -24.78 0.16 -26.36
C SER A 250 -23.57 1.06 -26.06
N GLY A 251 -22.51 0.92 -26.83
CA GLY A 251 -21.25 1.68 -26.66
C GLY A 251 -20.24 1.01 -25.72
N ILE A 252 -20.54 -0.18 -25.21
CA ILE A 252 -19.59 -1.06 -24.51
C ILE A 252 -19.22 -2.20 -25.45
N SER A 253 -17.92 -2.44 -25.67
CA SER A 253 -17.46 -3.60 -26.43
C SER A 253 -17.29 -4.81 -25.51
N TRP A 254 -18.31 -5.67 -25.49
CA TRP A 254 -18.26 -6.97 -24.82
C TRP A 254 -17.22 -7.90 -25.46
N GLU A 255 -16.89 -7.71 -26.75
CA GLU A 255 -15.84 -8.44 -27.47
C GLU A 255 -14.47 -8.12 -26.84
N GLY A 256 -14.20 -6.84 -26.58
CA GLY A 256 -13.00 -6.40 -25.88
C GLY A 256 -12.90 -6.93 -24.45
N HIS A 257 -14.04 -7.08 -23.76
CA HIS A 257 -14.09 -7.70 -22.43
C HIS A 257 -13.82 -9.20 -22.48
N LEU A 258 -14.36 -9.91 -23.47
CA LEU A 258 -14.14 -11.34 -23.69
C LEU A 258 -12.66 -11.63 -24.02
N GLY A 259 -12.08 -10.88 -24.95
CA GLY A 259 -10.66 -11.01 -25.29
C GLY A 259 -9.75 -10.70 -24.10
N GLY A 260 -10.10 -9.68 -23.31
CA GLY A 260 -9.42 -9.35 -22.06
C GLY A 260 -9.46 -10.46 -21.03
N LEU A 261 -10.65 -11.05 -20.76
CA LEU A 261 -10.81 -12.20 -19.87
C LEU A 261 -9.93 -13.38 -20.28
N ILE A 262 -9.99 -13.77 -21.55
CA ILE A 262 -9.29 -14.95 -22.07
C ILE A 262 -7.77 -14.74 -22.01
N ALA A 263 -7.28 -13.61 -22.53
CA ALA A 263 -5.85 -13.30 -22.51
C ALA A 263 -5.32 -13.16 -21.06
N GLY A 264 -6.06 -12.48 -20.18
CA GLY A 264 -5.69 -12.31 -18.78
C GLY A 264 -5.65 -13.63 -18.01
N ALA A 265 -6.61 -14.53 -18.24
CA ALA A 265 -6.61 -15.87 -17.65
C ALA A 265 -5.36 -16.66 -18.05
N ILE A 266 -5.06 -16.72 -19.35
CA ILE A 266 -3.93 -17.47 -19.91
C ILE A 266 -2.60 -16.90 -19.39
N VAL A 267 -2.41 -15.57 -19.50
CA VAL A 267 -1.17 -14.90 -19.10
C VAL A 267 -0.94 -15.03 -17.58
N ALA A 268 -1.97 -14.80 -16.76
CA ALA A 268 -1.85 -14.94 -15.31
C ALA A 268 -1.52 -16.39 -14.90
N TYR A 269 -2.13 -17.39 -15.54
CA TYR A 269 -1.86 -18.80 -15.26
C TYR A 269 -0.41 -19.20 -15.57
N LEU A 270 0.07 -18.89 -16.78
CA LEU A 270 1.44 -19.21 -17.22
C LEU A 270 2.50 -18.51 -16.35
N LEU A 271 2.31 -17.23 -16.06
CA LEU A 271 3.22 -16.45 -15.22
C LEU A 271 3.20 -16.92 -13.75
N GLN A 272 2.07 -17.44 -13.26
CA GLN A 272 1.95 -17.91 -11.88
C GLN A 272 2.48 -19.34 -11.68
N MET A 273 2.40 -20.21 -12.70
CA MET A 273 2.97 -21.57 -12.66
C MET A 273 4.50 -21.56 -12.68
N THR A 274 5.12 -20.89 -13.67
CA THR A 274 6.58 -20.71 -13.77
C THR A 274 7.22 -20.17 -12.47
N SER A 275 6.45 -19.35 -11.72
CA SER A 275 6.84 -18.77 -10.43
C SER A 275 6.74 -19.70 -9.21
N LYS A 276 6.15 -20.88 -9.36
CA LYS A 276 6.09 -21.94 -8.34
C LYS A 276 7.21 -22.97 -8.54
N ASP A 277 7.52 -23.31 -9.79
CA ASP A 277 8.58 -24.28 -10.10
C ASP A 277 9.96 -23.73 -9.76
N ALA A 278 10.22 -22.45 -10.05
CA ALA A 278 11.42 -21.72 -9.62
C ALA A 278 11.53 -21.48 -8.09
N ARG A 279 10.62 -22.04 -7.29
CA ARG A 279 10.67 -22.06 -5.81
C ARG A 279 10.62 -23.48 -5.22
N ARG A 280 10.65 -24.50 -6.08
CA ARG A 280 10.77 -25.94 -5.73
C ARG A 280 12.13 -26.53 -6.13
N GLN A 281 12.94 -25.76 -6.83
CA GLN A 281 14.36 -25.97 -7.11
C GLN A 281 15.18 -25.10 -6.14
#